data_AF-A0AAW2PLZ1-F1
#
_entry.id   AF-A0AAW2PLZ1-F1
#
_cell.length_a   1.000
_cell.length_b   1.000
_cell.length_c   1.000
_cell.angle_alpha   90.00
_cell.angle_beta   90.00
_cell.angle_gamma   90.00
#
_symmetry.space_group_name_H-M   'P 1'
#
loop_
_entity.id
_entity.type
_entity.pdbx_description
1 polymer ?
#
loop_
_entity_poly.entity_id
_entity_poly.type
_entity_poly.pdbx_seq_one_letter_code
_entity_poly.pdbx_strand_id
1 'polypeptide(L)'
;MLSSSRHHYYKGFLQFNIESPTMLPTPQAACVSTMKSWSGQGTAPGGLTEGIADYVMIKSTYYDPEGYTKPGEGGRWDEGYGVTARFLEYCDSLRNGFTPKLNNKMRKVYKDEYFQELLGKPLSQVWSEYKAKYGNIPADSAGAGVKFIVTNNARNLPGGLRFDREIGIPYTLQTMSTINQFIWNLFEQHSYSERKNIPVLNVFISDFTGAAAYTNGDFNINVSAQVIQSYPPGPGKARFRFTSLMYHEMAHIFQWSGNRTAPGGLTEGIADYVMIKSSVYWWFSYTRPGEGSRWDEGYGVTERFLEYCDSLRKGFTVELNKKMRYAYSDGYFVELLGKPVRQLWADYKKKYGNIPVGEGYLLPDEISKTLLY
;
A
#
# COMPACT_ATOMS: atom_id res chain seq x y z
N MET A 1 20.70 23.18 -25.86
CA MET A 1 22.03 22.68 -25.44
C MET A 1 22.50 23.48 -24.25
N LEU A 2 23.14 22.78 -23.30
CA LEU A 2 23.81 23.26 -22.07
C LEU A 2 22.89 23.73 -20.93
N SER A 3 23.05 23.34 -19.67
CA SER A 3 23.84 22.25 -19.06
C SER A 3 23.38 22.10 -17.60
N SER A 4 23.39 20.85 -17.13
CA SER A 4 23.48 20.41 -15.73
C SER A 4 24.15 21.42 -14.78
N SER A 5 23.41 21.90 -13.80
CA SER A 5 23.97 22.48 -12.57
C SER A 5 24.02 21.41 -11.49
N ARG A 6 25.12 20.64 -11.51
CA ARG A 6 25.60 19.85 -10.35
C ARG A 6 25.80 20.81 -9.19
N HIS A 7 25.17 20.52 -8.04
CA HIS A 7 25.51 21.18 -6.79
C HIS A 7 26.71 20.46 -6.18
N HIS A 8 27.89 21.08 -6.30
CA HIS A 8 29.01 20.86 -5.39
C HIS A 8 28.82 21.72 -4.13
N TYR A 9 29.63 21.40 -3.09
CA TYR A 9 29.79 22.03 -1.75
C TYR A 9 29.01 21.31 -0.62
N TYR A 10 29.56 20.92 0.56
CA TYR A 10 30.80 21.20 1.30
C TYR A 10 31.26 19.97 2.13
N LYS A 11 32.58 19.80 2.31
CA LYS A 11 33.15 19.08 3.47
C LYS A 11 32.95 19.95 4.71
N GLY A 12 32.05 19.55 5.62
CA GLY A 12 31.85 20.22 6.90
C GLY A 12 30.39 20.13 7.35
N PHE A 13 30.18 19.47 8.50
CA PHE A 13 28.95 19.39 9.31
C PHE A 13 27.67 20.00 8.69
N LEU A 14 26.83 19.14 8.09
CA LEU A 14 25.44 19.50 7.79
C LEU A 14 24.60 19.29 9.06
N GLN A 15 24.33 20.37 9.77
CA GLN A 15 23.29 20.44 10.78
C GLN A 15 22.06 21.09 10.14
N PHE A 16 21.07 20.28 9.77
CA PHE A 16 19.76 20.78 9.36
C PHE A 16 18.98 21.16 10.62
N ASN A 17 18.98 22.45 10.99
CA ASN A 17 18.00 22.99 11.93
C ASN A 17 16.79 23.48 11.12
N ILE A 18 15.71 22.70 11.13
CA ILE A 18 14.41 23.16 10.64
C ILE A 18 13.66 23.72 11.85
N GLU A 19 13.74 25.02 12.09
CA GLU A 19 12.81 25.70 12.99
C GLU A 19 11.55 26.10 12.21
N SER A 20 10.39 25.60 12.62
CA SER A 20 9.11 26.30 12.40
C SER A 20 8.08 25.91 13.47
N PRO A 21 7.23 26.86 13.92
CA PRO A 21 6.44 26.74 15.12
C PRO A 21 5.05 26.13 14.85
N THR A 22 4.48 25.53 15.90
CA THR A 22 3.06 25.10 16.02
C THR A 22 2.60 23.88 15.22
N MET A 23 3.19 22.71 15.51
CA MET A 23 2.47 21.45 15.80
C MET A 23 3.50 20.49 16.40
N LEU A 24 3.19 19.82 17.51
CA LEU A 24 4.09 18.83 18.10
C LEU A 24 4.30 17.71 17.07
N PRO A 25 5.53 17.50 16.55
CA PRO A 25 5.78 16.42 15.62
C PRO A 25 5.57 15.09 16.34
N THR A 26 5.07 14.08 15.62
CA THR A 26 5.12 12.70 16.11
C THR A 26 6.58 12.37 16.47
N PRO A 27 6.86 11.47 17.43
CA PRO A 27 8.22 11.17 17.87
C PRO A 27 9.16 10.80 16.71
N GLN A 28 8.59 10.25 15.65
CA GLN A 28 9.29 9.79 14.46
C GLN A 28 9.62 10.93 13.49
N ALA A 29 8.70 11.89 13.28
CA ALA A 29 8.98 13.11 12.49
C ALA A 29 10.01 14.01 13.21
N ALA A 30 9.95 14.09 14.54
CA ALA A 30 10.91 14.83 15.36
C ALA A 30 12.35 14.24 15.30
N CYS A 31 12.46 12.92 15.13
CA CYS A 31 13.75 12.21 15.08
C CYS A 31 14.46 12.38 13.73
N VAL A 32 13.71 12.61 12.64
CA VAL A 32 14.23 12.77 11.27
C VAL A 32 14.65 14.22 11.00
N SER A 33 13.92 15.22 11.53
CA SER A 33 14.24 16.64 11.32
C SER A 33 15.51 17.14 12.03
N THR A 34 16.16 16.29 12.84
CA THR A 34 17.36 16.62 13.63
C THR A 34 18.50 15.59 13.45
N MET A 35 18.38 14.68 12.49
CA MET A 35 19.33 13.57 12.32
C MET A 35 20.69 14.06 11.79
N LYS A 36 21.74 13.98 12.63
CA LYS A 36 23.13 14.21 12.23
C LYS A 36 23.71 12.94 11.61
N SER A 37 24.18 12.98 10.37
CA SER A 37 24.88 11.86 9.73
C SER A 37 26.29 11.68 10.31
N TRP A 38 26.70 10.44 10.59
CA TRP A 38 28.03 10.10 11.12
C TRP A 38 28.84 9.30 10.10
N SER A 39 30.12 9.65 9.92
CA SER A 39 31.03 8.92 9.01
C SER A 39 31.80 7.76 9.65
N GLY A 40 31.53 7.45 10.92
CA GLY A 40 32.31 6.46 11.68
C GLY A 40 33.80 6.76 11.70
N GLN A 41 34.17 8.03 11.90
CA GLN A 41 35.57 8.49 11.84
C GLN A 41 36.28 8.13 10.52
N GLY A 42 35.52 8.07 9.42
CA GLY A 42 36.04 7.75 8.08
C GLY A 42 35.99 6.26 7.70
N THR A 43 35.47 5.39 8.57
CA THR A 43 35.33 3.95 8.29
C THR A 43 34.03 3.60 7.56
N ALA A 44 33.04 4.51 7.55
CA ALA A 44 31.83 4.31 6.77
C ALA A 44 32.08 4.48 5.27
N PRO A 45 31.45 3.67 4.40
CA PRO A 45 31.42 3.94 2.98
C PRO A 45 30.91 5.35 2.69
N GLY A 46 31.57 6.07 1.77
CA GLY A 46 31.18 7.44 1.42
C GLY A 46 29.71 7.53 1.01
N GLY A 47 29.24 6.57 0.20
CA GLY A 47 27.86 6.54 -0.25
C GLY A 47 26.83 6.21 0.84
N LEU A 48 27.22 5.57 1.95
CA LEU A 48 26.32 5.44 3.12
C LEU A 48 26.07 6.81 3.76
N THR A 49 27.10 7.65 3.88
CA THR A 49 26.92 8.98 4.49
C THR A 49 26.09 9.92 3.63
N GLU A 50 26.25 9.87 2.30
CA GLU A 50 25.44 10.61 1.33
C GLU A 50 24.01 10.07 1.28
N GLY A 51 23.85 8.74 1.28
CA GLY A 51 22.54 8.09 1.27
C GLY A 51 21.71 8.35 2.52
N ILE A 52 22.32 8.55 3.69
CA ILE A 52 21.60 8.96 4.91
C ILE A 52 21.04 10.39 4.74
N ALA A 53 21.76 11.30 4.08
CA ALA A 53 21.25 12.65 3.80
C ALA A 53 20.05 12.60 2.86
N ASP A 54 20.14 11.83 1.77
CA ASP A 54 19.04 11.63 0.83
C ASP A 54 17.87 10.85 1.45
N TYR A 55 18.12 9.94 2.40
CA TYR A 55 17.08 9.27 3.17
C TYR A 55 16.27 10.27 3.99
N VAL A 56 16.93 11.24 4.64
CA VAL A 56 16.25 12.33 5.36
C VAL A 56 15.41 13.16 4.40
N MET A 57 15.92 13.44 3.20
CA MET A 57 15.15 14.11 2.15
C MET A 57 13.90 13.32 1.74
N ILE A 58 14.02 12.00 1.49
CA ILE A 58 12.87 11.12 1.17
C ILE A 58 11.82 11.11 2.28
N LYS A 59 12.24 11.19 3.55
CA LYS A 59 11.32 11.23 4.71
C LYS A 59 10.85 12.64 5.06
N SER A 60 11.29 13.67 4.33
CA SER A 60 10.88 15.06 4.55
C SER A 60 9.62 15.42 3.75
N THR A 61 8.99 16.52 4.13
CA THR A 61 7.88 17.13 3.37
C THR A 61 8.33 17.79 2.07
N TYR A 62 9.64 17.93 1.83
CA TYR A 62 10.25 18.59 0.67
C TYR A 62 10.68 17.60 -0.41
N TYR A 63 10.35 16.32 -0.24
CA TYR A 63 10.67 15.27 -1.20
C TYR A 63 9.93 15.49 -2.54
N ASP A 64 10.69 15.66 -3.61
CA ASP A 64 10.19 15.68 -4.99
C ASP A 64 10.46 14.31 -5.66
N PRO A 65 9.40 13.53 -5.97
CA PRO A 65 9.54 12.20 -6.53
C PRO A 65 9.95 12.15 -8.00
N GLU A 66 9.82 13.23 -8.78
CA GLU A 66 10.07 13.18 -10.23
C GLU A 66 11.57 13.16 -10.59
N GLY A 67 12.43 13.66 -9.70
CA GLY A 67 13.89 13.74 -9.90
C GLY A 67 14.74 12.74 -9.09
N TYR A 68 14.12 11.90 -8.25
CA TYR A 68 14.84 11.05 -7.30
C TYR A 68 15.00 9.60 -7.79
N THR A 69 16.09 8.95 -7.36
CA THR A 69 16.38 7.54 -7.65
C THR A 69 15.21 6.62 -7.30
N LYS A 70 14.90 5.69 -8.19
CA LYS A 70 13.80 4.72 -7.99
C LYS A 70 14.26 3.52 -7.14
N PRO A 71 13.37 2.88 -6.38
CA PRO A 71 13.69 1.63 -5.70
C PRO A 71 14.26 0.60 -6.69
N GLY A 72 15.38 -0.02 -6.32
CA GLY A 72 16.04 -1.05 -7.12
C GLY A 72 17.06 -0.55 -8.14
N GLU A 73 17.15 0.75 -8.39
CA GLU A 73 18.26 1.33 -9.16
C GLU A 73 19.59 1.16 -8.40
N GLY A 74 20.70 1.19 -9.16
CA GLY A 74 22.05 0.99 -8.63
C GLY A 74 22.53 -0.47 -8.58
N GLY A 75 23.85 -0.65 -8.61
CA GLY A 75 24.57 -1.93 -8.62
C GLY A 75 25.09 -2.38 -7.24
N ARG A 76 25.32 -1.45 -6.31
CA ARG A 76 25.69 -1.72 -4.89
C ARG A 76 24.88 -0.88 -3.91
N TRP A 77 24.81 -1.35 -2.66
CA TRP A 77 23.96 -0.76 -1.63
C TRP A 77 24.47 0.61 -1.14
N ASP A 78 25.77 0.88 -1.30
CA ASP A 78 26.50 2.05 -0.84
C ASP A 78 26.97 2.97 -2.00
N GLU A 79 26.24 3.01 -3.13
CA GLU A 79 26.58 3.90 -4.26
C GLU A 79 26.46 5.39 -3.94
N GLY A 80 25.74 5.75 -2.88
CA GLY A 80 25.49 7.14 -2.53
C GLY A 80 24.11 7.62 -2.95
N TYR A 81 23.78 8.82 -2.48
CA TYR A 81 22.56 9.55 -2.83
C TYR A 81 21.29 8.70 -2.73
N GLY A 82 20.38 8.87 -3.68
CA GLY A 82 19.10 8.19 -3.75
C GLY A 82 19.20 6.67 -3.82
N VAL A 83 20.27 6.07 -4.36
CA VAL A 83 20.41 4.60 -4.43
C VAL A 83 20.49 4.02 -3.01
N THR A 84 21.43 4.54 -2.22
CA THR A 84 21.60 4.11 -0.84
C THR A 84 20.42 4.54 0.03
N ALA A 85 19.83 5.71 -0.23
CA ALA A 85 18.63 6.17 0.48
C ALA A 85 17.42 5.23 0.31
N ARG A 86 17.19 4.70 -0.90
CA ARG A 86 16.13 3.71 -1.18
C ARG A 86 16.36 2.38 -0.49
N PHE A 87 17.61 1.94 -0.44
CA PHE A 87 17.99 0.75 0.30
C PHE A 87 17.75 0.94 1.82
N LEU A 88 18.11 2.10 2.37
CA LEU A 88 17.84 2.45 3.77
C LEU A 88 16.35 2.56 4.07
N GLU A 89 15.54 3.09 3.15
CA GLU A 89 14.07 3.08 3.25
C GLU A 89 13.49 1.65 3.31
N TYR A 90 14.02 0.74 2.50
CA TYR A 90 13.65 -0.67 2.59
C TYR A 90 14.04 -1.28 3.94
N CYS A 91 15.24 -1.00 4.44
CA CYS A 91 15.68 -1.50 5.74
C CYS A 91 14.81 -0.98 6.90
N ASP A 92 14.39 0.29 6.84
CA ASP A 92 13.45 0.89 7.81
C ASP A 92 12.05 0.24 7.74
N SER A 93 11.64 -0.23 6.57
CA SER A 93 10.40 -1.01 6.40
C SER A 93 10.47 -2.41 7.03
N LEU A 94 11.67 -3.00 7.11
CA LEU A 94 11.89 -4.30 7.78
C LEU A 94 11.96 -4.15 9.30
N ARG A 95 12.55 -3.05 9.78
CA ARG A 95 12.56 -2.70 11.20
C ARG A 95 12.42 -1.21 11.37
N ASN A 96 11.31 -0.80 11.98
CA ASN A 96 11.03 0.61 12.21
C ASN A 96 12.17 1.35 12.96
N GLY A 97 12.63 2.45 12.38
CA GLY A 97 13.74 3.26 12.90
C GLY A 97 15.12 2.61 12.77
N PHE A 98 15.29 1.67 11.83
CA PHE A 98 16.59 1.09 11.45
C PHE A 98 17.62 2.17 11.12
N THR A 99 17.31 3.09 10.19
CA THR A 99 18.30 4.06 9.67
C THR A 99 18.84 4.99 10.77
N PRO A 100 18.00 5.59 11.64
CA PRO A 100 18.48 6.32 12.81
C PRO A 100 19.36 5.47 13.75
N LYS A 101 19.02 4.19 13.96
CA LYS A 101 19.78 3.29 14.83
C LYS A 101 21.13 2.93 14.23
N LEU A 102 21.18 2.63 12.94
CA LEU A 102 22.42 2.40 12.19
C LEU A 102 23.34 3.62 12.28
N ASN A 103 22.80 4.80 11.95
CA ASN A 103 23.52 6.07 11.99
C ASN A 103 24.08 6.38 13.40
N ASN A 104 23.32 6.09 14.46
CA ASN A 104 23.82 6.24 15.83
C ASN A 104 24.91 5.21 16.19
N LYS A 105 24.77 3.96 15.74
CA LYS A 105 25.73 2.89 16.03
C LYS A 105 27.07 3.12 15.34
N MET A 106 27.04 3.70 14.14
CA MET A 106 28.24 4.01 13.37
C MET A 106 28.97 5.30 13.78
N ARG A 107 28.65 5.91 14.93
CA ARG A 107 29.28 7.17 15.40
C ARG A 107 30.80 7.13 15.44
N LYS A 108 31.37 6.00 15.90
CA LYS A 108 32.82 5.83 16.07
C LYS A 108 33.45 4.95 15.00
N VAL A 109 32.75 3.90 14.59
CA VAL A 109 33.21 2.93 13.57
C VAL A 109 31.99 2.35 12.85
N TYR A 110 32.09 2.14 11.55
CA TYR A 110 31.10 1.42 10.76
C TYR A 110 31.51 -0.04 10.57
N LYS A 111 30.51 -0.93 10.55
CA LYS A 111 30.66 -2.38 10.40
C LYS A 111 29.42 -2.95 9.68
N ASP A 112 29.62 -3.79 8.68
CA ASP A 112 28.52 -4.44 7.96
C ASP A 112 27.70 -5.36 8.88
N GLU A 113 28.31 -5.89 9.93
CA GLU A 113 27.66 -6.72 10.95
C GLU A 113 26.54 -5.98 11.68
N TYR A 114 26.50 -4.66 11.64
CA TYR A 114 25.39 -3.89 12.21
C TYR A 114 24.05 -4.19 11.54
N PHE A 115 24.04 -4.63 10.28
CA PHE A 115 22.82 -5.12 9.63
C PHE A 115 22.37 -6.44 10.25
N GLN A 116 23.29 -7.35 10.60
CA GLN A 116 22.96 -8.58 11.31
C GLN A 116 22.42 -8.28 12.72
N GLU A 117 23.05 -7.36 13.45
CA GLU A 117 22.59 -6.96 14.79
C GLU A 117 21.24 -6.25 14.77
N LEU A 118 20.98 -5.44 13.73
CA LEU A 118 19.78 -4.62 13.65
C LEU A 118 18.62 -5.28 12.89
N LEU A 119 18.86 -6.19 11.95
CA LEU A 119 17.80 -6.83 11.15
C LEU A 119 17.76 -8.35 11.30
N GLY A 120 18.72 -8.94 12.02
CA GLY A 120 18.83 -10.40 12.12
C GLY A 120 19.35 -11.06 10.85
N LYS A 121 19.84 -10.29 9.87
CA LYS A 121 20.30 -10.77 8.56
C LYS A 121 21.61 -10.09 8.13
N PRO A 122 22.54 -10.78 7.46
CA PRO A 122 23.76 -10.17 6.95
C PRO A 122 23.45 -9.12 5.88
N LEU A 123 24.25 -8.07 5.78
CA LEU A 123 24.07 -6.99 4.80
C LEU A 123 23.94 -7.51 3.36
N SER A 124 24.77 -8.49 2.97
CA SER A 124 24.71 -9.12 1.65
C SER A 124 23.35 -9.76 1.36
N GLN A 125 22.74 -10.40 2.36
CA GLN A 125 21.40 -10.98 2.23
C GLN A 125 20.33 -9.89 2.15
N VAL A 126 20.40 -8.86 2.99
CA VAL A 126 19.44 -7.74 2.97
C VAL A 126 19.48 -7.01 1.62
N TRP A 127 20.69 -6.80 1.07
CA TRP A 127 20.88 -6.24 -0.27
C TRP A 127 20.33 -7.15 -1.36
N SER A 128 20.57 -8.46 -1.27
CA SER A 128 20.04 -9.44 -2.23
C SER A 128 18.52 -9.50 -2.20
N GLU A 129 17.90 -9.45 -1.02
CA GLU A 129 16.45 -9.36 -0.86
C GLU A 129 15.88 -8.04 -1.40
N TYR A 130 16.57 -6.92 -1.17
CA TYR A 130 16.24 -5.63 -1.77
C TYR A 130 16.29 -5.70 -3.31
N LYS A 131 17.33 -6.30 -3.89
CA LYS A 131 17.46 -6.48 -5.34
C LYS A 131 16.52 -7.55 -5.90
N ALA A 132 16.15 -8.57 -5.13
CA ALA A 132 15.10 -9.49 -5.53
C ALA A 132 13.74 -8.78 -5.55
N LYS A 133 13.49 -7.90 -4.58
CA LYS A 133 12.25 -7.14 -4.44
C LYS A 133 12.11 -6.00 -5.46
N TYR A 134 13.21 -5.32 -5.79
CA TYR A 134 13.18 -4.10 -6.61
C TYR A 134 14.14 -4.12 -7.82
N GLY A 135 15.14 -5.00 -7.84
CA GLY A 135 16.21 -5.04 -8.83
C GLY A 135 15.97 -5.92 -10.07
N ASN A 136 14.89 -6.72 -10.09
CA ASN A 136 14.44 -7.43 -11.29
C ASN A 136 13.36 -6.64 -12.02
N ILE A 137 13.76 -5.49 -12.59
CA ILE A 137 13.08 -4.96 -13.78
C ILE A 137 14.08 -5.10 -14.92
N PRO A 138 14.13 -6.26 -15.62
CA PRO A 138 14.90 -6.39 -16.84
C PRO A 138 14.34 -5.42 -17.88
N ALA A 139 15.22 -4.63 -18.49
CA ALA A 139 14.86 -3.66 -19.51
C ALA A 139 14.21 -4.27 -20.77
N ASP A 140 14.28 -5.59 -20.98
CA ASP A 140 13.85 -6.25 -22.23
C ASP A 140 12.97 -7.50 -22.02
N SER A 141 11.99 -7.43 -21.11
CA SER A 141 10.91 -8.42 -21.09
C SER A 141 9.57 -7.73 -21.28
N ALA A 142 9.03 -7.84 -22.50
CA ALA A 142 7.65 -7.53 -22.83
C ALA A 142 6.71 -8.54 -22.14
N GLY A 143 6.55 -8.32 -20.84
CA GLY A 143 5.48 -8.73 -19.96
C GLY A 143 5.35 -7.60 -18.96
N ALA A 144 5.07 -6.38 -19.43
CA ALA A 144 5.33 -5.15 -18.70
C ALA A 144 4.63 -5.13 -17.33
N GLY A 145 5.33 -4.62 -16.31
CA GLY A 145 4.63 -4.06 -15.14
C GLY A 145 3.54 -3.08 -15.62
N VAL A 146 2.42 -3.02 -14.91
CA VAL A 146 1.26 -2.24 -15.33
C VAL A 146 1.66 -0.77 -15.51
N LYS A 147 1.44 -0.21 -16.71
CA LYS A 147 1.62 1.23 -16.94
C LYS A 147 0.44 1.97 -16.33
N PHE A 148 0.71 2.84 -15.36
CA PHE A 148 -0.33 3.68 -14.76
C PHE A 148 -0.42 5.03 -15.47
N ILE A 149 -1.66 5.45 -15.73
CA ILE A 149 -1.96 6.76 -16.31
C ILE A 149 -3.06 7.40 -15.46
N VAL A 150 -2.87 8.66 -15.07
CA VAL A 150 -3.86 9.41 -14.30
C VAL A 150 -4.19 10.69 -15.05
N THR A 151 -5.48 10.95 -15.26
CA THR A 151 -5.97 12.15 -15.94
C THR A 151 -7.05 12.82 -15.10
N ASN A 152 -6.90 14.11 -14.84
CA ASN A 152 -7.96 14.91 -14.24
C ASN A 152 -8.76 15.60 -15.36
N ASN A 153 -9.93 15.05 -15.72
CA ASN A 153 -10.83 15.64 -16.71
C ASN A 153 -11.71 16.76 -16.10
N ALA A 154 -11.78 16.84 -14.77
CA ALA A 154 -12.65 17.74 -14.03
C ALA A 154 -11.92 18.99 -13.49
N ARG A 155 -10.84 19.44 -14.14
CA ARG A 155 -9.97 20.54 -13.66
C ARG A 155 -10.69 21.86 -13.37
N ASN A 156 -11.85 22.10 -14.01
CA ASN A 156 -12.64 23.31 -13.81
C ASN A 156 -13.76 23.15 -12.78
N LEU A 157 -13.87 21.98 -12.13
CA LEU A 157 -14.89 21.71 -11.11
C LEU A 157 -14.25 21.75 -9.71
N PRO A 158 -15.02 22.11 -8.65
CA PRO A 158 -14.48 22.19 -7.30
C PRO A 158 -13.82 20.88 -6.82
N GLY A 159 -14.38 19.74 -7.22
CA GLY A 159 -13.83 18.41 -6.96
C GLY A 159 -12.48 18.15 -7.64
N GLY A 160 -12.34 18.48 -8.92
CA GLY A 160 -11.08 18.31 -9.64
C GLY A 160 -10.01 19.29 -9.17
N LEU A 161 -10.37 20.52 -8.82
CA LEU A 161 -9.47 21.48 -8.17
C LEU A 161 -8.99 20.96 -6.80
N ARG A 162 -9.89 20.35 -6.02
CA ARG A 162 -9.53 19.74 -4.74
C ARG A 162 -8.62 18.52 -4.93
N PHE A 163 -8.86 17.70 -5.95
CA PHE A 163 -7.96 16.61 -6.30
C PHE A 163 -6.55 17.12 -6.56
N ASP A 164 -6.38 18.13 -7.42
CA ASP A 164 -5.05 18.67 -7.74
C ASP A 164 -4.34 19.25 -6.51
N ARG A 165 -5.08 19.91 -5.61
CA ARG A 165 -4.53 20.54 -4.40
C ARG A 165 -4.16 19.55 -3.30
N GLU A 166 -5.02 18.57 -3.01
CA GLU A 166 -4.92 17.74 -1.79
C GLU A 166 -4.42 16.32 -2.08
N ILE A 167 -4.69 15.78 -3.27
CA ILE A 167 -4.36 14.40 -3.66
C ILE A 167 -3.21 14.44 -4.65
N GLY A 168 -3.48 14.88 -5.88
CA GLY A 168 -2.51 15.08 -6.95
C GLY A 168 -2.20 13.82 -7.76
N ILE A 169 -1.83 14.03 -9.03
CA ILE A 169 -1.40 12.97 -9.95
C ILE A 169 -0.17 12.20 -9.39
N PRO A 170 0.90 12.84 -8.89
CA PRO A 170 2.07 12.11 -8.39
C PRO A 170 1.75 11.15 -7.25
N TYR A 171 0.94 11.60 -6.28
CA TYR A 171 0.46 10.75 -5.19
C TYR A 171 -0.38 9.59 -5.72
N THR A 172 -1.28 9.86 -6.67
CA THR A 172 -2.15 8.82 -7.26
C THR A 172 -1.32 7.74 -7.95
N LEU A 173 -0.33 8.10 -8.76
CA LEU A 173 0.56 7.14 -9.42
C LEU A 173 1.35 6.29 -8.42
N GLN A 174 1.87 6.90 -7.34
CA GLN A 174 2.55 6.17 -6.27
C GLN A 174 1.60 5.17 -5.59
N THR A 175 0.41 5.65 -5.20
CA THR A 175 -0.63 4.85 -4.56
C THR A 175 -1.04 3.66 -5.44
N MET A 176 -1.23 3.86 -6.75
CA MET A 176 -1.56 2.78 -7.68
C MET A 176 -0.49 1.70 -7.72
N SER A 177 0.80 2.08 -7.74
CA SER A 177 1.90 1.12 -7.69
C SER A 177 1.91 0.32 -6.40
N THR A 178 1.74 0.98 -5.25
CA THR A 178 1.64 0.33 -3.94
C THR A 178 0.46 -0.64 -3.87
N ILE A 179 -0.73 -0.21 -4.31
CA ILE A 179 -1.95 -1.02 -4.29
C ILE A 179 -1.82 -2.23 -5.22
N ASN A 180 -1.29 -2.05 -6.44
CA ASN A 180 -1.06 -3.15 -7.37
C ASN A 180 -0.19 -4.26 -6.76
N GLN A 181 0.94 -3.88 -6.14
CA GLN A 181 1.81 -4.85 -5.49
C GLN A 181 1.14 -5.50 -4.27
N PHE A 182 0.38 -4.73 -3.50
CA PHE A 182 -0.40 -5.26 -2.38
C PHE A 182 -1.39 -6.33 -2.85
N ILE A 183 -2.15 -6.06 -3.91
CA ILE A 183 -3.18 -6.98 -4.42
C ILE A 183 -2.54 -8.23 -5.01
N TRP A 184 -1.46 -8.11 -5.79
CA TRP A 184 -0.75 -9.29 -6.31
C TRP A 184 -0.21 -10.17 -5.19
N ASN A 185 0.30 -9.58 -4.11
CA ASN A 185 0.76 -10.34 -2.95
C ASN A 185 -0.42 -10.97 -2.19
N LEU A 186 -1.51 -10.22 -1.98
CA LEU A 186 -2.69 -10.70 -1.26
C LEU A 186 -3.36 -11.89 -1.97
N PHE A 187 -3.51 -11.80 -3.29
CA PHE A 187 -4.13 -12.88 -4.09
C PHE A 187 -3.14 -13.93 -4.58
N GLU A 188 -1.88 -13.87 -4.14
CA GLU A 188 -0.81 -14.80 -4.53
C GLU A 188 -0.65 -14.91 -6.06
N GLN A 189 -0.79 -13.78 -6.76
CA GLN A 189 -0.62 -13.65 -8.20
C GLN A 189 0.83 -13.26 -8.50
N HIS A 190 1.77 -14.20 -8.31
CA HIS A 190 3.21 -13.90 -8.37
C HIS A 190 3.80 -14.00 -9.79
N SER A 191 3.13 -14.72 -10.69
CA SER A 191 3.56 -14.95 -12.07
C SER A 191 2.57 -14.41 -13.11
N TYR A 192 3.03 -14.25 -14.36
CA TYR A 192 2.16 -13.80 -15.46
C TYR A 192 0.98 -14.74 -15.71
N SER A 193 1.17 -16.05 -15.53
CA SER A 193 0.11 -17.05 -15.74
C SER A 193 -0.97 -17.01 -14.66
N GLU A 194 -0.73 -16.35 -13.52
CA GLU A 194 -1.69 -16.18 -12.42
C GLU A 194 -2.41 -14.82 -12.46
N ARG A 195 -1.88 -13.87 -13.24
CA ARG A 195 -2.39 -12.50 -13.36
C ARG A 195 -3.32 -12.35 -14.55
N LYS A 196 -4.20 -11.34 -14.46
CA LYS A 196 -4.82 -10.75 -15.65
C LYS A 196 -3.76 -9.97 -16.45
N ASN A 197 -3.88 -9.98 -17.78
CA ASN A 197 -3.02 -9.18 -18.65
C ASN A 197 -3.51 -7.72 -18.69
N ILE A 198 -2.97 -6.88 -17.81
CA ILE A 198 -3.31 -5.46 -17.70
C ILE A 198 -2.07 -4.62 -18.07
N PRO A 199 -1.81 -4.35 -19.36
CA PRO A 199 -0.62 -3.60 -19.77
C PRO A 199 -0.69 -2.12 -19.37
N VAL A 200 -1.91 -1.58 -19.29
CA VAL A 200 -2.18 -0.18 -18.91
C VAL A 200 -3.37 -0.16 -17.98
N LEU A 201 -3.29 0.64 -16.92
CA LEU A 201 -4.42 0.96 -16.06
C LEU A 201 -4.57 2.48 -15.94
N ASN A 202 -5.75 2.97 -16.29
CA ASN A 202 -6.07 4.39 -16.30
C ASN A 202 -6.95 4.77 -15.11
N VAL A 203 -6.67 5.91 -14.49
CA VAL A 203 -7.53 6.57 -13.51
C VAL A 203 -7.95 7.91 -14.06
N PHE A 204 -9.26 8.15 -14.13
CA PHE A 204 -9.85 9.40 -14.57
C PHE A 204 -10.58 10.06 -13.40
N ILE A 205 -10.32 11.35 -13.18
CA ILE A 205 -11.19 12.18 -12.33
C ILE A 205 -12.23 12.81 -13.24
N SER A 206 -13.49 12.41 -13.08
CA SER A 206 -14.58 12.69 -14.03
C SER A 206 -15.80 13.27 -13.31
N ASP A 207 -16.63 14.01 -14.03
CA ASP A 207 -17.88 14.58 -13.49
C ASP A 207 -19.05 13.61 -13.65
N PHE A 208 -19.47 12.99 -12.54
CA PHE A 208 -20.67 12.15 -12.49
C PHE A 208 -21.17 12.02 -11.05
N THR A 209 -22.43 11.59 -10.90
CA THR A 209 -23.15 11.40 -9.63
C THR A 209 -23.49 9.92 -9.38
N GLY A 210 -24.00 9.62 -8.19
CA GLY A 210 -24.49 8.29 -7.82
C GLY A 210 -23.43 7.41 -7.14
N ALA A 211 -22.34 7.12 -7.85
CA ALA A 211 -21.24 6.30 -7.33
C ALA A 211 -19.99 7.13 -6.99
N ALA A 212 -19.17 6.66 -6.04
CA ALA A 212 -17.88 7.28 -5.72
C ALA A 212 -16.84 7.05 -6.81
N ALA A 213 -16.83 5.84 -7.36
CA ALA A 213 -16.09 5.48 -8.54
C ALA A 213 -16.83 4.35 -9.27
N TYR A 214 -16.39 4.07 -10.48
CA TYR A 214 -16.73 2.84 -11.18
C TYR A 214 -15.56 2.40 -12.05
N THR A 215 -15.46 1.09 -12.22
CA THR A 215 -14.54 0.48 -13.17
C THR A 215 -15.26 0.20 -14.48
N ASN A 216 -14.71 0.66 -15.62
CA ASN A 216 -15.26 0.36 -16.94
C ASN A 216 -14.24 -0.30 -17.86
N GLY A 217 -14.63 -1.43 -18.46
CA GLY A 217 -13.67 -2.36 -19.04
C GLY A 217 -12.77 -2.97 -17.96
N ASP A 218 -11.69 -3.63 -18.38
CA ASP A 218 -10.80 -4.33 -17.44
C ASP A 218 -9.60 -3.48 -17.00
N PHE A 219 -9.56 -2.20 -17.37
CA PHE A 219 -8.35 -1.36 -17.28
C PHE A 219 -8.58 0.14 -16.97
N ASN A 220 -9.82 0.58 -16.69
CA ASN A 220 -10.09 1.98 -16.38
C ASN A 220 -10.91 2.13 -15.10
N ILE A 221 -10.49 3.07 -14.26
CA ILE A 221 -11.19 3.51 -13.05
C ILE A 221 -11.61 4.96 -13.27
N ASN A 222 -12.89 5.27 -13.07
CA ASN A 222 -13.40 6.64 -13.07
C ASN A 222 -13.80 7.01 -11.65
N VAL A 223 -13.21 8.07 -11.10
CA VAL A 223 -13.50 8.59 -9.77
C VAL A 223 -14.32 9.88 -9.89
N SER A 224 -15.39 9.98 -9.11
CA SER A 224 -16.30 11.13 -9.14
C SER A 224 -15.64 12.36 -8.52
N ALA A 225 -15.51 13.42 -9.31
CA ALA A 225 -15.10 14.73 -8.82
C ALA A 225 -16.06 15.25 -7.74
N GLN A 226 -17.36 14.99 -7.87
CA GLN A 226 -18.37 15.44 -6.89
C GLN A 226 -18.18 14.75 -5.54
N VAL A 227 -17.81 13.47 -5.52
CA VAL A 227 -17.50 12.76 -4.28
C VAL A 227 -16.16 13.22 -3.68
N ILE A 228 -15.14 13.51 -4.50
CA ILE A 228 -13.89 14.12 -4.01
C ILE A 228 -14.17 15.47 -3.35
N GLN A 229 -15.06 16.28 -3.94
CA GLN A 229 -15.48 17.55 -3.34
C GLN A 229 -16.08 17.36 -1.94
N SER A 230 -16.85 16.29 -1.72
CA SER A 230 -17.50 16.00 -0.43
C SER A 230 -16.61 15.29 0.60
N TYR A 231 -15.33 15.02 0.30
CA TYR A 231 -14.44 14.40 1.28
C TYR A 231 -14.30 15.23 2.57
N PRO A 232 -14.11 14.61 3.74
CA PRO A 232 -13.94 15.34 4.99
C PRO A 232 -12.78 16.34 4.89
N PRO A 233 -12.93 17.58 5.39
CA PRO A 233 -11.84 18.55 5.41
C PRO A 233 -10.79 18.18 6.47
N GLY A 234 -9.55 18.56 6.21
CA GLY A 234 -8.43 18.43 7.14
C GLY A 234 -7.20 17.76 6.51
N PRO A 235 -6.01 17.97 7.10
CA PRO A 235 -4.76 17.44 6.57
C PRO A 235 -4.82 15.93 6.35
N GLY A 236 -4.45 15.46 5.15
CA GLY A 236 -4.37 14.03 4.82
C GLY A 236 -5.71 13.30 4.66
N LYS A 237 -6.86 13.87 5.04
CA LYS A 237 -8.16 13.15 4.98
C LYS A 237 -8.62 12.87 3.55
N ALA A 238 -8.41 13.79 2.61
CA ALA A 238 -8.72 13.57 1.20
C ALA A 238 -7.88 12.43 0.62
N ARG A 239 -6.57 12.43 0.90
CA ARG A 239 -5.65 11.33 0.52
C ARG A 239 -6.06 10.00 1.14
N PHE A 240 -6.45 9.99 2.41
CA PHE A 240 -6.93 8.78 3.08
C PHE A 240 -8.18 8.21 2.39
N ARG A 241 -9.21 9.06 2.17
CA ARG A 241 -10.47 8.63 1.53
C ARG A 241 -10.25 8.16 0.10
N PHE A 242 -9.43 8.89 -0.65
CA PHE A 242 -9.05 8.51 -2.00
C PHE A 242 -8.30 7.18 -2.04
N THR A 243 -7.33 6.97 -1.15
CA THR A 243 -6.55 5.71 -1.10
C THR A 243 -7.42 4.52 -0.70
N SER A 244 -8.31 4.69 0.28
CA SER A 244 -9.32 3.68 0.65
C SER A 244 -10.18 3.29 -0.56
N LEU A 245 -10.70 4.28 -1.30
CA LEU A 245 -11.46 4.04 -2.53
C LEU A 245 -10.60 3.32 -3.60
N MET A 246 -9.34 3.73 -3.78
CA MET A 246 -8.46 3.11 -4.77
C MET A 246 -8.12 1.64 -4.46
N TYR A 247 -8.04 1.25 -3.18
CA TYR A 247 -7.87 -0.17 -2.83
C TYR A 247 -9.07 -1.01 -3.29
N HIS A 248 -10.28 -0.48 -3.10
CA HIS A 248 -11.51 -1.11 -3.59
C HIS A 248 -11.54 -1.15 -5.12
N GLU A 249 -11.37 -0.02 -5.81
CA GLU A 249 -11.49 0.03 -7.27
C GLU A 249 -10.40 -0.76 -7.99
N MET A 250 -9.17 -0.75 -7.50
CA MET A 250 -8.10 -1.57 -8.10
C MET A 250 -8.29 -3.06 -7.81
N ALA A 251 -9.00 -3.44 -6.74
CA ALA A 251 -9.35 -4.84 -6.53
C ALA A 251 -10.20 -5.37 -7.68
N HIS A 252 -11.20 -4.61 -8.15
CA HIS A 252 -12.02 -4.98 -9.32
C HIS A 252 -11.19 -5.27 -10.57
N ILE A 253 -10.09 -4.54 -10.76
CA ILE A 253 -9.16 -4.76 -11.87
C ILE A 253 -8.49 -6.12 -11.73
N PHE A 254 -7.91 -6.46 -10.58
CA PHE A 254 -7.00 -7.61 -10.44
C PHE A 254 -7.66 -8.89 -9.91
N GLN A 255 -8.79 -8.79 -9.22
CA GLN A 255 -9.56 -9.95 -8.75
C GLN A 255 -10.23 -10.68 -9.91
N TRP A 256 -10.44 -11.98 -9.79
CA TRP A 256 -11.20 -12.75 -10.76
C TRP A 256 -12.70 -12.67 -10.48
N SER A 257 -13.50 -12.46 -11.53
CA SER A 257 -14.97 -12.32 -11.44
C SER A 257 -15.73 -13.54 -11.96
N GLY A 258 -15.06 -14.68 -12.16
CA GLY A 258 -15.68 -15.85 -12.77
C GLY A 258 -16.07 -15.61 -14.23
N ASN A 259 -15.29 -14.84 -14.98
CA ASN A 259 -15.70 -14.33 -16.30
C ASN A 259 -17.11 -13.68 -16.26
N ARG A 260 -17.34 -12.85 -15.23
CA ARG A 260 -18.61 -12.16 -14.95
C ARG A 260 -19.77 -13.07 -14.53
N THR A 261 -19.54 -14.35 -14.22
CA THR A 261 -20.58 -15.22 -13.66
C THR A 261 -20.66 -15.18 -12.14
N ALA A 262 -19.70 -14.53 -11.46
CA ALA A 262 -19.79 -14.30 -10.01
C ALA A 262 -20.94 -13.31 -9.70
N PRO A 263 -21.67 -13.49 -8.58
CA PRO A 263 -22.62 -12.51 -8.11
C PRO A 263 -21.96 -11.13 -7.94
N GLY A 264 -22.68 -10.07 -8.32
CA GLY A 264 -22.18 -8.70 -8.19
C GLY A 264 -21.74 -8.38 -6.76
N GLY A 265 -22.55 -8.75 -5.76
CA GLY A 265 -22.18 -8.50 -4.36
C GLY A 265 -21.00 -9.34 -3.86
N LEU A 266 -20.74 -10.54 -4.41
CA LEU A 266 -19.48 -11.24 -4.14
C LEU A 266 -18.29 -10.46 -4.70
N THR A 267 -18.44 -9.92 -5.91
CA THR A 267 -17.40 -9.11 -6.56
C THR A 267 -17.11 -7.84 -5.73
N GLU A 268 -18.14 -7.11 -5.30
CA GLU A 268 -17.99 -5.94 -4.41
C GLU A 268 -17.42 -6.30 -3.03
N GLY A 269 -17.84 -7.43 -2.45
CA GLY A 269 -17.35 -7.87 -1.15
C GLY A 269 -15.87 -8.27 -1.17
N ILE A 270 -15.37 -8.84 -2.27
CA ILE A 270 -13.93 -9.10 -2.43
C ILE A 270 -13.15 -7.80 -2.61
N ALA A 271 -13.73 -6.79 -3.28
CA ALA A 271 -13.10 -5.48 -3.39
C ALA A 271 -12.97 -4.79 -2.02
N ASP A 272 -14.02 -4.86 -1.19
CA ASP A 272 -13.96 -4.42 0.20
C ASP A 272 -12.98 -5.26 1.04
N TYR A 273 -12.91 -6.58 0.83
CA TYR A 273 -11.92 -7.44 1.50
C TYR A 273 -10.49 -6.95 1.26
N VAL A 274 -10.13 -6.59 0.02
CA VAL A 274 -8.82 -6.01 -0.30
C VAL A 274 -8.59 -4.71 0.47
N MET A 275 -9.58 -3.81 0.49
CA MET A 275 -9.51 -2.56 1.24
C MET A 275 -9.34 -2.81 2.75
N ILE A 276 -10.06 -3.76 3.34
CA ILE A 276 -9.93 -4.11 4.76
C ILE A 276 -8.56 -4.69 5.07
N LYS A 277 -8.03 -5.59 4.23
CA LYS A 277 -6.69 -6.17 4.41
C LYS A 277 -5.57 -5.13 4.29
N SER A 278 -5.81 -3.99 3.64
CA SER A 278 -4.82 -2.90 3.58
C SER A 278 -4.77 -2.07 4.87
N SER A 279 -5.76 -2.22 5.76
CA SER A 279 -5.98 -1.39 6.95
C SER A 279 -6.24 0.10 6.65
N VAL A 280 -6.51 0.47 5.38
CA VAL A 280 -6.84 1.84 4.96
C VAL A 280 -8.34 1.97 4.73
N TYR A 281 -9.10 2.04 5.84
CA TYR A 281 -10.55 2.22 5.82
C TYR A 281 -11.06 2.93 7.09
N TRP A 282 -12.28 3.46 7.04
CA TRP A 282 -12.88 4.17 8.17
C TRP A 282 -13.60 3.21 9.11
N TRP A 283 -12.85 2.61 10.03
CA TRP A 283 -13.33 1.52 10.91
C TRP A 283 -14.57 1.87 11.73
N PHE A 284 -14.72 3.11 12.19
CA PHE A 284 -15.83 3.51 13.07
C PHE A 284 -17.20 3.45 12.37
N SER A 285 -17.22 3.66 11.05
CA SER A 285 -18.45 3.69 10.24
C SER A 285 -18.59 2.47 9.35
N TYR A 286 -17.72 1.47 9.49
CA TYR A 286 -17.72 0.31 8.62
C TYR A 286 -18.73 -0.74 9.09
N THR A 287 -19.26 -1.52 8.14
CA THR A 287 -20.28 -2.55 8.37
C THR A 287 -19.91 -3.47 9.52
N ARG A 288 -20.88 -3.74 10.40
CA ARG A 288 -20.65 -4.58 11.58
C ARG A 288 -20.84 -6.06 11.23
N PRO A 289 -20.12 -6.97 11.93
CA PRO A 289 -20.39 -8.40 11.82
C PRO A 289 -21.87 -8.70 12.10
N GLY A 290 -22.49 -9.49 11.23
CA GLY A 290 -23.88 -9.87 11.34
C GLY A 290 -24.87 -8.91 10.69
N GLU A 291 -24.45 -7.78 10.12
CA GLU A 291 -25.33 -6.91 9.33
C GLU A 291 -25.69 -7.53 7.97
N GLY A 292 -26.69 -6.94 7.30
CA GLY A 292 -27.17 -7.39 6.00
C GLY A 292 -28.12 -8.59 6.03
N SER A 293 -28.71 -8.85 4.87
CA SER A 293 -29.81 -9.80 4.65
C SER A 293 -29.38 -11.05 3.88
N ARG A 294 -28.34 -10.96 3.04
CA ARG A 294 -27.81 -12.08 2.24
C ARG A 294 -26.29 -12.03 2.12
N TRP A 295 -25.69 -13.18 1.83
CA TRP A 295 -24.23 -13.34 1.81
C TRP A 295 -23.56 -12.57 0.66
N ASP A 296 -24.27 -12.36 -0.46
CA ASP A 296 -23.82 -11.65 -1.67
C ASP A 296 -24.49 -10.27 -1.81
N GLU A 297 -24.74 -9.58 -0.70
CA GLU A 297 -25.33 -8.24 -0.71
C GLU A 297 -24.38 -7.17 -1.26
N GLY A 298 -23.07 -7.40 -1.16
CA GLY A 298 -22.04 -6.47 -1.58
C GLY A 298 -21.33 -5.78 -0.43
N TYR A 299 -20.24 -5.10 -0.78
CA TYR A 299 -19.47 -4.22 0.10
C TYR A 299 -19.16 -4.89 1.45
N GLY A 300 -19.20 -4.11 2.54
CA GLY A 300 -18.91 -4.57 3.88
C GLY A 300 -19.79 -5.71 4.39
N VAL A 301 -21.00 -5.91 3.87
CA VAL A 301 -21.84 -7.05 4.29
C VAL A 301 -21.22 -8.36 3.83
N THR A 302 -20.89 -8.44 2.54
CA THR A 302 -20.26 -9.63 1.99
C THR A 302 -18.82 -9.77 2.46
N GLU A 303 -18.07 -8.68 2.63
CA GLU A 303 -16.73 -8.71 3.18
C GLU A 303 -16.70 -9.30 4.61
N ARG A 304 -17.62 -8.90 5.49
CA ARG A 304 -17.70 -9.46 6.86
C ARG A 304 -18.05 -10.95 6.86
N PHE A 305 -18.79 -11.42 5.86
CA PHE A 305 -19.02 -12.85 5.67
C PHE A 305 -17.74 -13.58 5.20
N LEU A 306 -17.00 -12.99 4.26
CA LEU A 306 -15.72 -13.52 3.80
C LEU A 306 -14.68 -13.57 4.92
N GLU A 307 -14.65 -12.57 5.81
CA GLU A 307 -13.83 -12.57 7.03
C GLU A 307 -14.18 -13.76 7.95
N TYR A 308 -15.47 -14.06 8.12
CA TYR A 308 -15.91 -15.25 8.84
C TYR A 308 -15.45 -16.54 8.15
N CYS A 309 -15.59 -16.64 6.83
CA CYS A 309 -15.10 -17.80 6.07
C CYS A 309 -13.57 -17.99 6.20
N ASP A 310 -12.80 -16.90 6.15
CA ASP A 310 -11.35 -16.90 6.43
C ASP A 310 -11.03 -17.39 7.85
N SER A 311 -11.91 -17.11 8.83
CA SER A 311 -11.75 -17.62 10.20
C SER A 311 -11.98 -19.13 10.33
N LEU A 312 -12.79 -19.71 9.43
CA LEU A 312 -13.00 -21.17 9.36
C LEU A 312 -11.86 -21.87 8.61
N ARG A 313 -11.31 -21.21 7.59
CA ARG A 313 -10.15 -21.67 6.85
C ARG A 313 -9.32 -20.46 6.42
N LYS A 314 -8.13 -20.35 6.99
CA LYS A 314 -7.17 -19.28 6.64
C LYS A 314 -6.93 -19.26 5.12
N GLY A 315 -7.08 -18.08 4.50
CA GLY A 315 -6.88 -17.89 3.07
C GLY A 315 -8.07 -18.31 2.20
N PHE A 316 -9.25 -18.62 2.78
CA PHE A 316 -10.45 -18.97 2.04
C PHE A 316 -10.74 -17.99 0.89
N THR A 317 -10.74 -16.69 1.16
CA THR A 317 -11.11 -15.65 0.18
C THR A 317 -10.12 -15.57 -0.97
N VAL A 318 -8.82 -15.76 -0.67
CA VAL A 318 -7.75 -15.81 -1.66
C VAL A 318 -7.93 -17.03 -2.58
N GLU A 319 -8.20 -18.20 -2.01
CA GLU A 319 -8.45 -19.42 -2.77
C GLU A 319 -9.74 -19.35 -3.60
N LEU A 320 -10.81 -18.75 -3.04
CA LEU A 320 -12.05 -18.49 -3.78
C LEU A 320 -11.78 -17.61 -5.00
N ASN A 321 -11.03 -16.50 -4.82
CA ASN A 321 -10.63 -15.63 -5.93
C ASN A 321 -9.85 -16.42 -7.01
N LYS A 322 -8.90 -17.28 -6.65
CA LYS A 322 -8.17 -18.12 -7.62
C LYS A 322 -9.10 -19.05 -8.40
N LYS A 323 -10.04 -19.70 -7.71
CA LYS A 323 -11.02 -20.61 -8.35
C LYS A 323 -11.95 -19.89 -9.31
N MET A 324 -12.21 -18.61 -9.07
CA MET A 324 -13.02 -17.76 -9.95
C MET A 324 -12.29 -17.30 -11.23
N ARG A 325 -11.11 -17.83 -11.57
CA ARG A 325 -10.37 -17.39 -12.75
C ARG A 325 -11.18 -17.43 -14.05
N TYR A 326 -11.99 -18.47 -14.24
CA TYR A 326 -12.73 -18.70 -15.49
C TYR A 326 -14.25 -18.74 -15.34
N ALA A 327 -14.74 -19.16 -14.17
CA ALA A 327 -16.16 -19.25 -13.86
C ALA A 327 -16.36 -19.19 -12.35
N TYR A 328 -17.56 -18.84 -11.92
CA TYR A 328 -18.01 -18.94 -10.54
C TYR A 328 -19.00 -20.09 -10.36
N SER A 329 -18.93 -20.75 -9.20
CA SER A 329 -19.90 -21.73 -8.73
C SER A 329 -20.02 -21.66 -7.21
N ASP A 330 -21.26 -21.69 -6.69
CA ASP A 330 -21.51 -21.85 -5.24
C ASP A 330 -20.86 -23.14 -4.68
N GLY A 331 -20.60 -24.14 -5.54
CA GLY A 331 -19.90 -25.37 -5.18
C GLY A 331 -18.48 -25.13 -4.63
N TYR A 332 -17.84 -24.00 -4.95
CA TYR A 332 -16.52 -23.66 -4.41
C TYR A 332 -16.53 -23.51 -2.89
N PHE A 333 -17.65 -23.11 -2.28
CA PHE A 333 -17.77 -23.09 -0.82
C PHE A 333 -17.77 -24.50 -0.23
N VAL A 334 -18.38 -25.46 -0.91
CA VAL A 334 -18.36 -26.87 -0.50
C VAL A 334 -16.95 -27.44 -0.64
N GLU A 335 -16.28 -27.18 -1.77
CA GLU A 335 -14.90 -27.62 -1.99
C GLU A 335 -13.93 -27.04 -0.96
N LEU A 336 -14.12 -25.76 -0.58
CA LEU A 336 -13.18 -25.06 0.27
C LEU A 336 -13.45 -25.21 1.78
N LEU A 337 -14.72 -25.33 2.19
CA LEU A 337 -15.16 -25.34 3.59
C LEU A 337 -16.05 -26.54 3.96
N GLY A 338 -16.37 -27.42 3.02
CA GLY A 338 -17.20 -28.60 3.26
C GLY A 338 -18.70 -28.31 3.46
N LYS A 339 -19.15 -27.06 3.23
CA LYS A 339 -20.54 -26.64 3.45
C LYS A 339 -21.06 -25.76 2.31
N PRO A 340 -22.36 -25.85 1.95
CA PRO A 340 -22.98 -24.92 1.03
C PRO A 340 -22.98 -23.49 1.56
N VAL A 341 -22.84 -22.49 0.69
CA VAL A 341 -22.81 -21.06 1.06
C VAL A 341 -24.02 -20.63 1.89
N ARG A 342 -25.22 -21.16 1.59
CA ARG A 342 -26.44 -20.90 2.35
C ARG A 342 -26.33 -21.34 3.81
N GLN A 343 -25.70 -22.48 4.07
CA GLN A 343 -25.49 -22.98 5.43
C GLN A 343 -24.43 -22.15 6.16
N LEU A 344 -23.32 -21.81 5.48
CA LEU A 344 -22.29 -20.93 6.03
C LEU A 344 -22.84 -19.55 6.42
N TRP A 345 -23.72 -18.98 5.59
CA TRP A 345 -24.39 -17.72 5.90
C TRP A 345 -25.31 -17.83 7.12
N ALA A 346 -26.08 -18.92 7.23
CA ALA A 346 -26.91 -19.17 8.40
C ALA A 346 -26.07 -19.32 9.68
N ASP A 347 -24.95 -20.04 9.61
CA ASP A 347 -23.99 -20.20 10.72
C ASP A 347 -23.39 -18.83 11.12
N TYR A 348 -23.02 -18.00 10.14
CA TYR A 348 -22.55 -16.63 10.34
C TYR A 348 -23.59 -15.76 11.05
N LYS A 349 -24.84 -15.75 10.57
CA LYS A 349 -25.94 -14.99 11.18
C LYS A 349 -26.27 -15.48 12.58
N LYS A 350 -26.17 -16.79 12.84
CA LYS A 350 -26.32 -17.35 14.20
C LYS A 350 -25.21 -16.85 15.14
N LYS A 351 -23.98 -16.72 14.64
CA LYS A 351 -22.82 -16.29 15.43
C LYS A 351 -22.84 -14.79 15.72
N TYR A 352 -23.21 -13.95 14.75
CA TYR A 352 -23.04 -12.49 14.85
C TYR A 352 -24.34 -11.68 14.81
N GLY A 353 -25.45 -12.25 14.33
CA GLY A 353 -26.71 -11.53 14.10
C GLY A 353 -27.50 -11.14 15.35
N ASN A 354 -27.11 -11.64 16.53
CA ASN A 354 -27.78 -11.38 17.81
C ASN A 354 -26.92 -10.56 18.79
N ILE A 355 -25.81 -9.96 18.34
CA ILE A 355 -24.97 -9.13 19.21
C ILE A 355 -25.69 -7.79 19.44
N PRO A 356 -26.09 -7.45 20.69
CA PRO A 356 -26.79 -6.21 20.97
C PRO A 356 -25.94 -5.00 20.60
N VAL A 357 -26.59 -3.94 20.10
CA VAL A 357 -25.94 -2.66 19.84
C VAL A 357 -25.48 -2.07 21.18
N GLY A 358 -24.21 -2.26 21.55
CA GLY A 358 -23.60 -1.59 22.70
C GLY A 358 -22.71 -2.44 23.61
N GLU A 359 -22.71 -3.78 23.50
CA GLU A 359 -21.85 -4.64 24.32
C GLU A 359 -20.98 -5.54 23.43
N GLY A 360 -19.65 -5.37 23.52
CA GLY A 360 -18.69 -6.32 22.95
C GLY A 360 -17.93 -5.90 21.69
N TYR A 361 -17.50 -4.63 21.57
CA TYR A 361 -16.39 -4.32 20.67
C TYR A 361 -15.07 -4.46 21.43
N LEU A 362 -14.48 -5.65 21.35
CA LEU A 362 -13.06 -5.80 21.61
C LEU A 362 -12.32 -5.28 20.38
N LEU A 363 -11.38 -4.36 20.63
CA LEU A 363 -10.51 -3.76 19.61
C LEU A 363 -9.81 -4.86 18.79
N PRO A 364 -9.43 -4.61 17.53
CA PRO A 364 -8.72 -5.57 16.67
C PRO A 364 -7.46 -6.22 17.30
N ASP A 365 -6.91 -5.64 18.38
CA ASP A 365 -5.76 -6.17 19.13
C ASP A 365 -6.07 -7.45 19.95
N GLU A 366 -7.33 -7.79 20.22
CA GLU A 366 -7.66 -8.98 21.01
C GLU A 366 -7.88 -10.25 20.19
N ILE A 367 -8.23 -10.13 18.90
CA ILE A 367 -8.35 -11.29 18.00
C ILE A 367 -6.96 -11.79 17.55
N SER A 368 -5.94 -10.93 17.53
CA SER A 368 -4.57 -11.31 17.18
C SER A 368 -3.87 -12.17 18.24
N LYS A 369 -4.36 -12.22 19.48
CA LYS A 369 -3.70 -12.98 20.57
C LYS A 369 -4.10 -14.45 20.64
N THR A 370 -5.17 -14.86 19.96
CA THR A 370 -5.73 -16.23 20.09
C THR A 370 -5.29 -17.20 18.99
N LEU A 371 -4.41 -16.78 18.06
CA LEU A 371 -3.88 -17.63 16.97
C LEU A 371 -2.35 -17.82 17.01
N LEU A 372 -1.73 -17.60 18.18
CA LEU A 372 -0.34 -17.99 18.45
C LEU A 372 -0.30 -18.89 19.69
N TYR A 373 -0.70 -20.14 19.50
CA TYR A 373 -0.15 -21.30 20.21
C TYR A 373 0.19 -22.37 19.19
#